data_AF-A0A4R4LRT3-F1
#
_entry.id   AF-A0A4R4LRT3-F1
#
_cell.length_a   1.000
_cell.length_b   1.000
_cell.length_c   1.000
_cell.angle_alpha   90.00
_cell.angle_beta   90.00
_cell.angle_gamma   90.00
#
_symmetry.space_group_name_H-M   'P 1'
#
loop_
_entity.id
_entity.type
_entity.pdbx_description
1 polymer ?
#
loop_
_entity_poly.entity_id
_entity_poly.type
_entity_poly.pdbx_seq_one_letter_code
_entity_poly.pdbx_strand_id
1 'polypeptide(L)'
;MDSSYAVGDLRVSDAEREPVIERLQDAYAEGRLDHDEFDMRMHLAMTAKTRNDLAAVTRDLVPAPRQAPGRPGYGEPPTGEDRMLAAAAHAISVPTLFVGPLVLMLLSGKRSAYVRQHAVQAVNFHLTLLLLTTVTFGVGGVVYAVAWILSAVAAVYALAGRPFRYRWSLRLVR
;
A
#
# COMPACT_ATOMS: atom_id res chain seq x y z
N MET A 1 -10.58 -23.31 -39.11
CA MET A 1 -10.48 -21.95 -38.53
C MET A 1 -11.66 -21.74 -37.57
N ASP A 2 -11.59 -20.79 -36.61
CA ASP A 2 -12.75 -20.15 -35.93
C ASP A 2 -12.99 -20.35 -34.40
N SER A 3 -12.02 -20.77 -33.59
CA SER A 3 -12.15 -20.67 -32.11
C SER A 3 -11.30 -19.56 -31.47
N SER A 4 -10.15 -19.23 -32.03
CA SER A 4 -9.26 -18.17 -31.49
C SER A 4 -9.82 -16.75 -31.68
N TYR A 5 -10.59 -16.52 -32.75
CA TYR A 5 -11.23 -15.21 -33.02
C TYR A 5 -12.38 -14.95 -32.04
N ALA A 6 -13.19 -15.98 -31.75
CA ALA A 6 -14.31 -15.89 -30.81
C ALA A 6 -13.89 -15.57 -29.38
N VAL A 7 -12.68 -16.00 -28.95
CA VAL A 7 -12.13 -15.69 -27.63
C VAL A 7 -11.51 -14.29 -27.58
N GLY A 8 -10.91 -13.84 -28.69
CA GLY A 8 -10.26 -12.53 -28.79
C GLY A 8 -11.23 -11.35 -28.76
N ASP A 9 -12.43 -11.51 -29.28
CA ASP A 9 -13.49 -10.48 -29.30
C ASP A 9 -14.30 -10.39 -27.99
N LEU A 10 -14.01 -11.27 -27.02
CA LEU A 10 -14.64 -11.21 -25.70
C LEU A 10 -14.22 -9.93 -24.96
N ARG A 11 -15.21 -9.31 -24.29
CA ARG A 11 -14.97 -8.14 -23.47
C ARG A 11 -14.00 -8.46 -22.34
N VAL A 12 -13.00 -7.61 -22.17
CA VAL A 12 -11.98 -7.78 -21.15
C VAL A 12 -12.52 -7.34 -19.78
N SER A 13 -12.28 -8.16 -18.77
CA SER A 13 -12.61 -7.83 -17.37
C SER A 13 -11.45 -7.12 -16.68
N ASP A 14 -11.72 -6.46 -15.55
CA ASP A 14 -10.66 -5.81 -14.76
C ASP A 14 -9.61 -6.82 -14.28
N ALA A 15 -10.03 -8.05 -13.95
CA ALA A 15 -9.13 -9.15 -13.56
C ALA A 15 -8.16 -9.56 -14.68
N GLU A 16 -8.48 -9.28 -15.94
CA GLU A 16 -7.62 -9.56 -17.08
C GLU A 16 -6.70 -8.38 -17.41
N ARG A 17 -7.11 -7.14 -17.09
CA ARG A 17 -6.27 -5.94 -17.24
C ARG A 17 -5.11 -5.93 -16.25
N GLU A 18 -5.35 -6.34 -15.01
CA GLU A 18 -4.37 -6.33 -13.91
C GLU A 18 -3.00 -6.96 -14.29
N PRO A 19 -2.92 -8.21 -14.77
CA PRO A 19 -1.62 -8.82 -15.13
C PRO A 19 -0.94 -8.17 -16.33
N VAL A 20 -1.67 -7.42 -17.17
CA VAL A 20 -1.11 -6.70 -18.31
C VAL A 20 -0.51 -5.37 -17.86
N ILE A 21 -1.18 -4.68 -16.93
CA ILE A 21 -0.68 -3.47 -16.28
C ILE A 21 0.62 -3.79 -15.53
N GLU A 22 0.65 -4.86 -14.73
CA GLU A 22 1.84 -5.32 -14.01
C GLU A 22 3.01 -5.57 -14.98
N ARG A 23 2.76 -6.24 -16.11
CA ARG A 23 3.78 -6.53 -17.11
C ARG A 23 4.35 -5.27 -17.79
N LEU A 24 3.53 -4.24 -17.99
CA LEU A 24 4.02 -2.95 -18.51
C LEU A 24 4.91 -2.25 -17.49
N GLN A 25 4.55 -2.31 -16.20
CA GLN A 25 5.35 -1.74 -15.12
C GLN A 25 6.71 -2.44 -15.00
N ASP A 26 6.73 -3.78 -15.08
CA ASP A 26 7.97 -4.56 -15.09
C ASP A 26 8.87 -4.17 -16.26
N ALA A 27 8.32 -4.08 -17.48
CA ALA A 27 9.09 -3.71 -18.66
C ALA A 27 9.67 -2.28 -18.58
N TYR A 28 8.94 -1.34 -17.98
CA TYR A 28 9.43 0.02 -17.72
C TYR A 28 10.53 0.03 -16.63
N ALA A 29 10.34 -0.71 -15.54
CA ALA A 29 11.34 -0.84 -14.48
C ALA A 29 12.65 -1.50 -14.96
N GLU A 30 12.55 -2.43 -15.91
CA GLU A 30 13.69 -3.05 -16.59
C GLU A 30 14.34 -2.15 -17.67
N GLY A 31 13.76 -0.97 -17.96
CA GLY A 31 14.25 -0.04 -18.98
C GLY A 31 14.01 -0.49 -20.42
N ARG A 32 13.12 -1.46 -20.63
CA ARG A 32 12.73 -1.97 -21.97
C ARG A 32 11.63 -1.15 -22.63
N LEU A 33 10.94 -0.33 -21.85
CA LEU A 33 10.05 0.72 -22.31
C LEU A 33 10.62 2.04 -21.80
N ASP A 34 10.60 3.07 -22.64
CA ASP A 34 10.78 4.43 -22.16
C ASP A 34 9.47 4.97 -21.53
N HIS A 35 9.52 6.19 -21.01
CA HIS A 35 8.40 6.81 -20.32
C HIS A 35 7.19 7.05 -21.24
N ASP A 36 7.44 7.52 -22.46
CA ASP A 36 6.38 7.88 -23.42
C ASP A 36 5.69 6.60 -23.92
N GLU A 37 6.47 5.55 -24.19
CA GLU A 37 5.96 4.23 -24.56
C GLU A 37 5.15 3.59 -23.42
N PHE A 38 5.65 3.70 -22.18
CA PHE A 38 4.96 3.19 -21.01
C PHE A 38 3.60 3.87 -20.81
N ASP A 39 3.56 5.21 -20.84
CA ASP A 39 2.32 5.98 -20.65
C ASP A 39 1.30 5.68 -21.76
N MET A 40 1.76 5.61 -23.02
CA MET A 40 0.91 5.23 -24.15
C MET A 40 0.29 3.83 -23.96
N ARG A 41 1.12 2.84 -23.62
CA ARG A 41 0.68 1.45 -23.44
C ARG A 41 -0.21 1.27 -22.22
N MET A 42 0.06 2.01 -21.15
CA MET A 42 -0.77 2.03 -19.94
C MET A 42 -2.18 2.54 -20.25
N HIS A 43 -2.27 3.64 -21.01
CA HIS A 43 -3.55 4.17 -21.46
C HIS A 43 -4.32 3.18 -22.34
N LEU A 44 -3.64 2.52 -23.27
CA LEU A 44 -4.23 1.51 -24.15
C LEU A 44 -4.73 0.28 -23.35
N ALA A 45 -3.96 -0.20 -22.36
CA ALA A 45 -4.37 -1.30 -21.50
C ALA A 45 -5.64 -0.97 -20.70
N MET A 46 -5.71 0.25 -20.15
CA MET A 46 -6.85 0.70 -19.35
C MET A 46 -8.13 0.91 -20.18
N THR A 47 -7.98 1.31 -21.45
CA THR A 47 -9.10 1.58 -22.34
C THR A 47 -9.48 0.40 -23.25
N ALA A 48 -8.68 -0.67 -23.26
CA ALA A 48 -8.91 -1.90 -24.00
C ALA A 48 -10.32 -2.46 -23.71
N LYS A 49 -11.07 -2.76 -24.76
CA LYS A 49 -12.42 -3.30 -24.66
C LYS A 49 -12.44 -4.80 -24.86
N THR A 50 -11.52 -5.33 -25.67
CA THR A 50 -11.43 -6.75 -26.02
C THR A 50 -10.11 -7.37 -25.56
N ARG A 51 -10.09 -8.70 -25.45
CA ARG A 51 -8.85 -9.45 -25.18
C ARG A 51 -7.81 -9.26 -26.30
N ASN A 52 -8.24 -9.09 -27.55
CA ASN A 52 -7.35 -8.77 -28.67
C ASN A 52 -6.67 -7.41 -28.52
N ASP A 53 -7.41 -6.39 -28.10
CA ASP A 53 -6.85 -5.05 -27.82
C ASP A 53 -5.78 -5.16 -26.72
N LEU A 54 -6.10 -5.90 -25.65
CA LEU A 54 -5.18 -6.08 -24.52
C LEU A 54 -3.94 -6.92 -24.91
N ALA A 55 -4.08 -7.93 -25.75
CA ALA A 55 -2.97 -8.72 -26.27
C ALA A 55 -2.06 -7.90 -27.20
N ALA A 56 -2.60 -6.94 -27.95
CA ALA A 56 -1.82 -6.06 -28.82
C ALA A 56 -0.85 -5.18 -28.04
N VAL A 57 -1.26 -4.70 -26.85
CA VAL A 57 -0.46 -3.82 -25.98
C VAL A 57 0.86 -4.47 -25.51
N THR A 58 0.90 -5.80 -25.43
CA THR A 58 2.06 -6.56 -24.90
C THR A 58 2.72 -7.48 -25.93
N ARG A 59 2.37 -7.35 -27.22
CA ARG A 59 2.76 -8.30 -28.28
C ARG A 59 4.27 -8.40 -28.48
N ASP A 60 4.95 -7.27 -28.41
CA ASP A 60 6.39 -7.08 -28.63
C ASP A 60 7.21 -7.20 -27.35
N LEU A 61 6.55 -7.17 -26.19
CA LEU A 61 7.20 -7.44 -24.92
C LEU A 61 7.38 -8.95 -24.77
N VAL A 62 8.58 -9.46 -24.99
CA VAL A 62 8.91 -10.85 -24.63
C VAL A 62 8.53 -11.06 -23.17
N PRO A 63 7.84 -12.18 -22.81
CA PRO A 63 7.54 -12.46 -21.42
C PRO A 63 8.87 -12.54 -20.66
N ALA A 64 9.10 -11.59 -19.75
CA ALA A 64 10.02 -11.87 -18.67
C ALA A 64 9.50 -13.13 -17.96
N PRO A 65 10.38 -14.01 -17.44
CA PRO A 65 9.93 -15.06 -16.54
C PRO A 65 9.09 -14.39 -15.45
N ARG A 66 7.77 -14.59 -15.48
CA ARG A 66 6.88 -13.99 -14.48
C ARG A 66 7.39 -14.47 -13.13
N GLN A 67 7.97 -13.57 -12.34
CA GLN A 67 7.98 -13.76 -10.90
C GLN A 67 6.53 -13.54 -10.50
N ALA A 68 5.73 -14.61 -10.54
CA ALA A 68 4.32 -14.52 -10.21
C ALA A 68 4.16 -13.75 -8.89
N PRO A 69 3.32 -12.70 -8.83
CA PRO A 69 3.10 -11.98 -7.58
C PRO A 69 2.66 -12.99 -6.51
N GLY A 70 3.57 -13.23 -5.56
CA GLY A 70 3.27 -13.96 -4.33
C GLY A 70 2.79 -15.41 -4.45
N ARG A 71 3.18 -16.19 -5.49
CA ARG A 71 3.36 -17.62 -5.22
C ARG A 71 4.80 -17.79 -4.78
N PRO A 72 5.10 -17.86 -3.46
CA PRO A 72 6.43 -18.31 -3.06
C PRO A 72 6.65 -19.62 -3.80
N GLY A 73 7.71 -19.65 -4.60
CA GLY A 73 8.15 -20.91 -5.18
C GLY A 73 8.20 -21.89 -4.02
N TYR A 74 7.49 -23.00 -4.15
CA TYR A 74 7.76 -24.14 -3.29
C TYR A 74 9.14 -24.69 -3.74
N GLY A 75 10.18 -23.88 -3.54
CA GLY A 75 11.42 -24.41 -3.00
C GLY A 75 11.11 -24.99 -1.62
N GLU A 76 12.06 -25.77 -1.12
CA GLU A 76 11.99 -26.48 0.16
C GLU A 76 11.05 -25.81 1.18
N PRO A 77 10.09 -26.55 1.78
CA PRO A 77 9.19 -25.99 2.77
C PRO A 77 9.97 -25.26 3.88
N PRO A 78 9.46 -24.13 4.39
CA PRO A 78 10.21 -23.30 5.34
C PRO A 78 10.60 -24.11 6.58
N THR A 79 11.86 -23.96 6.96
CA THR A 79 12.42 -24.65 8.13
C THR A 79 11.71 -24.21 9.43
N GLY A 80 11.96 -24.91 10.53
CA GLY A 80 11.46 -24.47 11.85
C GLY A 80 12.01 -23.09 12.23
N GLU A 81 13.28 -22.83 11.92
CA GLU A 81 13.94 -21.54 12.15
C GLU A 81 13.30 -20.42 11.32
N ASP A 82 13.04 -20.65 10.04
CA ASP A 82 12.39 -19.67 9.16
C ASP A 82 11.00 -19.27 9.70
N ARG A 83 10.24 -20.26 10.18
CA ARG A 83 8.93 -20.03 10.81
C ARG A 83 9.05 -19.22 12.10
N MET A 84 10.05 -19.53 12.92
CA MET A 84 10.31 -18.79 14.16
C MET A 84 10.72 -17.34 13.87
N LEU A 85 11.61 -17.10 12.91
CA LEU A 85 12.04 -15.76 12.51
C LEU A 85 10.90 -14.95 11.87
N ALA A 86 10.05 -15.60 11.05
CA ALA A 86 8.86 -14.97 10.51
C ALA A 86 7.88 -14.54 11.61
N ALA A 87 7.64 -15.39 12.61
CA ALA A 87 6.82 -15.03 13.78
C ALA A 87 7.46 -13.90 14.60
N ALA A 88 8.78 -13.96 14.80
CA ALA A 88 9.54 -12.92 15.51
C ALA A 88 9.45 -11.56 14.81
N ALA A 89 9.39 -11.53 13.48
CA ALA A 89 9.22 -10.29 12.73
C ALA A 89 7.97 -9.52 13.20
N HIS A 90 6.84 -10.22 13.39
CA HIS A 90 5.62 -9.60 13.92
C HIS A 90 5.69 -9.31 15.41
N ALA A 91 6.19 -10.26 16.21
CA ALA A 91 6.23 -10.12 17.67
C ALA A 91 7.13 -8.96 18.13
N ILE A 92 8.33 -8.84 17.56
CA ILE A 92 9.28 -7.76 17.89
C ILE A 92 8.75 -6.39 17.43
N SER A 93 7.88 -6.37 16.41
CA SER A 93 7.28 -5.13 15.94
C SER A 93 6.41 -4.44 16.99
N VAL A 94 5.80 -5.18 17.92
CA VAL A 94 4.91 -4.60 18.94
C VAL A 94 5.63 -3.56 19.82
N PRO A 95 6.76 -3.88 20.47
CA PRO A 95 7.50 -2.89 21.25
C PRO A 95 8.39 -1.95 20.42
N THR A 96 8.72 -2.28 19.16
CA THR A 96 9.72 -1.54 18.36
C THR A 96 9.17 -0.84 17.13
N LEU A 97 7.85 -0.93 16.90
CA LEU A 97 7.19 -0.54 15.65
C LEU A 97 7.86 -1.21 14.44
N PHE A 98 8.25 -0.43 13.43
CA PHE A 98 8.85 -0.96 12.21
C PHE A 98 10.35 -1.26 12.34
N VAL A 99 11.01 -0.85 13.43
CA VAL A 99 12.48 -0.95 13.54
C VAL A 99 12.94 -2.39 13.71
N GLY A 100 12.32 -3.15 14.61
CA GLY A 100 12.60 -4.57 14.82
C GLY A 100 12.46 -5.43 13.56
N PRO A 101 11.29 -5.44 12.88
CA PRO A 101 11.14 -6.19 11.64
C PRO A 101 12.04 -5.67 10.51
N LEU A 102 12.36 -4.37 10.47
CA LEU A 102 13.33 -3.82 9.50
C LEU A 102 14.74 -4.39 9.72
N VAL A 103 15.21 -4.41 10.97
CA VAL A 103 16.50 -5.03 11.32
C VAL A 103 16.49 -6.52 10.97
N LEU A 104 15.43 -7.24 11.32
CA LEU A 104 15.28 -8.66 11.00
C LEU A 104 15.27 -8.90 9.47
N MET A 105 14.58 -8.04 8.71
CA MET A 105 14.56 -8.09 7.24
C MET A 105 15.97 -7.91 6.66
N LEU A 106 16.76 -6.95 7.18
CA LEU A 106 18.09 -6.65 6.65
C LEU A 106 19.11 -7.76 6.98
N LEU A 107 19.00 -8.38 8.15
CA LEU A 107 19.91 -9.41 8.62
C LEU A 107 19.58 -10.80 8.06
N SER A 108 18.30 -11.16 8.05
CA SER A 108 17.83 -12.52 7.74
C SER A 108 17.12 -12.64 6.39
N GLY A 109 16.62 -11.53 5.82
CA GLY A 109 15.82 -11.56 4.60
C GLY A 109 16.58 -11.97 3.34
N LYS A 110 17.92 -11.93 3.35
CA LYS A 110 18.74 -12.47 2.25
C LYS A 110 18.88 -14.00 2.30
N ARG A 111 18.65 -14.61 3.47
CA ARG A 111 18.83 -16.05 3.70
C ARG A 111 17.58 -16.86 3.38
N SER A 112 16.39 -16.27 3.59
CA SER A 112 15.11 -16.92 3.33
C SER A 112 14.10 -15.93 2.77
N ALA A 113 13.55 -16.25 1.59
CA ALA A 113 12.49 -15.48 0.95
C ALA A 113 11.21 -15.46 1.81
N TYR A 114 10.95 -16.56 2.53
CA TYR A 114 9.82 -16.68 3.45
C TYR A 114 9.94 -15.70 4.62
N VAL A 115 11.11 -15.65 5.28
CA VAL A 115 11.38 -14.68 6.36
C VAL A 115 11.28 -13.25 5.84
N ARG A 116 11.84 -12.97 4.66
CA ARG A 116 11.78 -11.64 4.04
C ARG A 116 10.35 -11.18 3.81
N GLN A 117 9.48 -12.05 3.29
CA GLN A 117 8.08 -11.72 3.02
C GLN A 117 7.34 -11.28 4.30
N HIS A 118 7.47 -12.05 5.39
CA HIS A 118 6.83 -11.70 6.66
C HIS A 118 7.42 -10.42 7.28
N ALA A 119 8.74 -10.21 7.18
CA ALA A 119 9.38 -9.02 7.69
C ALA A 119 8.96 -7.74 6.92
N VAL A 120 8.88 -7.80 5.58
CA VAL A 120 8.35 -6.70 4.75
C VAL A 120 6.90 -6.37 5.13
N GLN A 121 6.06 -7.40 5.28
CA GLN A 121 4.66 -7.20 5.66
C GLN A 121 4.54 -6.53 7.03
N ALA A 122 5.35 -6.95 8.01
CA ALA A 122 5.39 -6.35 9.33
C ALA A 122 5.83 -4.88 9.29
N VAL A 123 6.90 -4.55 8.53
CA VAL A 123 7.37 -3.17 8.33
C VAL A 123 6.26 -2.29 7.73
N ASN A 124 5.64 -2.73 6.64
CA ASN A 124 4.60 -1.97 5.95
C ASN A 124 3.37 -1.74 6.85
N PHE A 125 2.94 -2.76 7.59
CA PHE A 125 1.81 -2.66 8.51
C PHE A 125 2.09 -1.63 9.62
N HIS A 126 3.26 -1.69 10.26
CA HIS A 126 3.58 -0.78 11.36
C HIS A 126 3.83 0.66 10.88
N LEU A 127 4.39 0.86 9.68
CA LEU A 127 4.48 2.19 9.07
C LEU A 127 3.09 2.78 8.77
N THR A 128 2.18 1.98 8.23
CA THR A 128 0.80 2.39 7.95
C THR A 128 0.08 2.78 9.24
N LEU A 129 0.20 1.95 10.28
CA LEU A 129 -0.40 2.22 11.59
C LEU A 129 0.22 3.46 12.25
N LEU A 130 1.53 3.66 12.14
CA LEU A 130 2.21 4.84 12.66
C LEU A 130 1.72 6.12 11.96
N LEU A 131 1.56 6.09 10.64
CA LEU A 131 1.00 7.21 9.89
C LEU A 131 -0.42 7.53 10.35
N LEU A 132 -1.30 6.52 10.42
CA LEU A 132 -2.69 6.68 10.83
C LEU A 132 -2.81 7.24 12.25
N THR A 133 -2.01 6.73 13.18
CA THR A 133 -2.02 7.19 14.58
C THR A 133 -1.47 8.60 14.71
N THR A 134 -0.40 8.95 13.99
CA THR A 134 0.14 10.31 13.96
C THR A 134 -0.89 11.31 13.42
N VAL A 135 -1.59 10.97 12.33
CA VAL A 135 -2.64 11.84 11.77
C VAL A 135 -3.81 11.97 12.75
N THR A 136 -4.31 10.87 13.29
CA THR A 136 -5.50 10.87 14.13
C THR A 136 -5.25 11.49 15.51
N PHE A 137 -4.25 10.98 16.23
CA PHE A 137 -3.94 11.40 17.60
C PHE A 137 -3.01 12.61 17.65
N GLY A 138 -2.11 12.78 16.67
CA GLY A 138 -1.24 13.96 16.61
C GLY A 138 -2.05 15.22 16.28
N VAL A 139 -2.71 15.24 15.12
CA VAL A 139 -3.55 16.39 14.73
C VAL A 139 -4.72 16.56 15.68
N GLY A 140 -5.42 15.47 16.01
CA GLY A 140 -6.52 15.50 16.97
C GLY A 140 -6.08 15.98 18.36
N GLY A 141 -4.90 15.56 18.83
CA GLY A 141 -4.31 16.00 20.08
C GLY A 141 -3.99 17.49 20.10
N VAL A 142 -3.45 18.03 19.00
CA VAL A 142 -3.21 19.48 18.86
C VAL A 142 -4.52 20.26 18.91
N VAL A 143 -5.54 19.82 18.15
CA VAL A 143 -6.87 20.46 18.17
C VAL A 143 -7.47 20.40 19.57
N TYR A 144 -7.33 19.27 20.25
CA TYR A 144 -7.82 19.09 21.62
C TYR A 144 -7.09 20.00 22.62
N ALA A 145 -5.77 20.13 22.50
CA ALA A 145 -4.99 21.06 23.33
C ALA A 145 -5.42 22.53 23.11
N VAL A 146 -5.68 22.94 21.87
CA VAL A 146 -6.23 24.27 21.56
C VAL A 146 -7.58 24.47 22.24
N ALA A 147 -8.46 23.46 22.24
CA ALA A 147 -9.74 23.54 22.94
C ALA A 147 -9.57 23.75 24.45
N TRP A 148 -8.57 23.11 25.08
CA TRP A 148 -8.25 23.34 26.49
C TRP A 148 -7.77 24.77 26.76
N ILE A 149 -6.93 25.32 25.90
CA ILE A 149 -6.47 26.71 26.00
C ILE A 149 -7.65 27.67 25.90
N LEU A 150 -8.53 27.49 24.91
CA LEU A 150 -9.72 28.33 24.74
C LEU A 150 -10.65 28.24 25.95
N SER A 151 -10.78 27.05 26.55
CA SER A 151 -11.54 26.85 27.79
C SER A 151 -10.94 27.60 28.97
N ALA A 152 -9.63 27.56 29.14
CA ALA A 152 -8.93 28.34 30.17
C ALA A 152 -9.14 29.86 29.98
N VAL A 153 -9.03 30.35 28.74
CA VAL A 153 -9.30 31.77 28.43
C VAL A 153 -10.75 32.14 28.76
N ALA A 154 -11.72 31.29 28.39
CA ALA A 154 -13.12 31.51 28.70
C ALA A 154 -13.35 31.63 30.21
N ALA A 155 -12.72 30.77 31.00
CA ALA A 155 -12.79 30.80 32.47
C ALA A 155 -12.23 32.12 33.04
N VAL A 156 -11.09 32.60 32.53
CA VAL A 156 -10.51 33.90 32.93
C VAL A 156 -11.46 35.05 32.61
N TYR A 157 -12.07 35.07 31.42
CA TYR A 157 -13.07 36.09 31.06
C TYR A 157 -14.28 36.08 32.00
N ALA A 158 -14.78 34.89 32.34
CA ALA A 158 -15.91 34.73 33.26
C ALA A 158 -15.56 35.27 34.65
N LEU A 159 -14.37 34.97 35.18
CA LEU A 159 -13.89 35.51 36.46
C LEU A 159 -13.75 37.04 36.44
N ALA A 160 -13.40 37.61 35.30
CA ALA A 160 -13.34 39.06 35.11
C ALA A 160 -14.71 39.74 34.91
N GLY A 161 -15.82 38.99 35.00
CA GLY A 161 -17.18 39.50 34.77
C GLY A 161 -17.46 39.86 33.31
N ARG A 162 -16.65 39.40 32.35
CA ARG A 162 -16.81 39.69 30.92
C ARG A 162 -17.52 38.52 30.23
N PRO A 163 -18.46 38.78 29.30
CA PRO A 163 -19.05 37.71 28.50
C PRO A 163 -18.00 37.10 27.56
N PHE A 164 -18.01 35.76 27.43
CA PHE A 164 -17.17 35.03 26.48
C PHE A 164 -18.03 34.07 25.65
N ARG A 165 -17.74 33.95 24.35
CA ARG A 165 -18.46 33.05 23.44
C ARG A 165 -17.50 32.42 22.45
N TYR A 166 -17.53 31.10 22.35
CA TYR A 166 -16.77 30.37 21.33
C TYR A 166 -17.30 30.68 19.94
N ARG A 167 -16.44 31.22 19.06
CA ARG A 167 -16.83 31.67 17.71
C ARG A 167 -17.32 30.54 16.82
N TRP A 168 -16.70 29.37 16.88
CA TRP A 168 -17.05 28.19 16.10
C TRP A 168 -17.62 27.11 17.02
N SER A 169 -18.89 27.25 17.39
CA SER A 169 -19.60 26.28 18.23
C SER A 169 -20.97 25.92 17.64
N LEU A 170 -21.29 24.63 17.57
CA LEU A 170 -22.62 24.15 17.21
C LEU A 170 -23.52 24.25 18.46
N ARG A 171 -24.59 25.05 18.38
CA ARG A 171 -25.54 25.22 19.49
C ARG A 171 -26.64 24.17 19.38
N LEU A 172 -26.45 23.05 20.09
CA LEU A 172 -27.42 21.95 20.12
C LEU A 172 -28.47 22.12 21.23
N VAL A 173 -28.15 22.90 22.28
CA VAL A 173 -29.03 23.19 23.42
C VAL A 173 -29.24 24.70 23.53
N ARG A 174 -30.47 25.14 23.85
CA ARG A 174 -30.84 26.54 24.07
C ARG A 174 -31.09 26.84 25.53
#